data_AF-A0A2T6DI46-F1
#
_entry.id   AF-A0A2T6DI46-F1
#
_cell.length_a   1.000
_cell.length_b   1.000
_cell.length_c   1.000
_cell.angle_alpha   90.00
_cell.angle_beta   90.00
_cell.angle_gamma   90.00
#
_symmetry.space_group_name_H-M   'P 1'
#
loop_
_entity.id
_entity.type
_entity.pdbx_description
1 polymer ?
#
loop_
_entity_poly.entity_id
_entity_poly.type
_entity_poly.pdbx_seq_one_letter_code
_entity_poly.pdbx_strand_id
1 'polypeptide(L)'
;MTILARGLQFPSYFGFNWDALFDCLCDLSWLEADTRVVLRHEDTPALPAGNTRHYLKVLSDAIDSWRGSPGRHTIEVIFPDAGTTARTNGTKPVT
;
A
#
# COMPACT_ATOMS: atom_id res chain seq x y z
N MET A 1 10.09 -1.44 -8.27
CA MET A 1 10.36 -0.54 -7.11
C MET A 1 10.35 0.95 -7.48
N THR A 2 10.62 1.31 -8.73
CA THR A 2 10.78 2.71 -9.16
C THR A 2 9.51 3.57 -9.12
N ILE A 3 8.32 2.96 -9.31
CA ILE A 3 7.04 3.70 -9.30
C ILE A 3 6.77 4.30 -7.92
N LEU A 4 6.91 3.51 -6.85
CA LEU A 4 6.75 3.97 -5.47
C LEU A 4 7.81 5.00 -5.11
N ALA A 5 9.08 4.72 -5.44
CA ALA A 5 10.18 5.64 -5.16
C ALA A 5 9.97 7.01 -5.81
N ARG A 6 9.44 7.05 -7.04
CA ARG A 6 9.13 8.32 -7.71
C ARG A 6 7.88 8.99 -7.15
N GLY A 7 6.82 8.23 -6.87
CA GLY A 7 5.56 8.76 -6.37
C GLY A 7 5.66 9.33 -4.95
N LEU A 8 6.51 8.74 -4.10
CA LEU A 8 6.76 9.18 -2.73
C LEU A 8 8.03 10.03 -2.58
N GLN A 9 8.68 10.37 -3.71
CA GLN A 9 9.91 11.15 -3.74
C GLN A 9 11.01 10.60 -2.83
N PHE A 10 11.26 9.29 -2.90
CA PHE A 10 12.27 8.64 -2.09
C PHE A 10 13.66 9.28 -2.30
N PRO A 11 14.50 9.30 -1.26
CA PRO A 11 15.83 9.87 -1.32
C PRO A 11 16.74 9.17 -2.34
N SER A 12 17.79 9.86 -2.78
CA SER A 12 18.76 9.32 -3.76
C SER A 12 19.55 8.10 -3.25
N TYR A 13 19.56 7.87 -1.94
CA TYR A 13 20.19 6.70 -1.33
C TYR A 13 19.28 5.46 -1.29
N PHE A 14 18.12 5.50 -1.93
CA PHE A 14 17.20 4.36 -1.97
C PHE A 14 17.88 3.10 -2.54
N GLY A 15 17.98 2.05 -1.71
CA GLY A 15 18.76 0.84 -1.99
C GLY A 15 18.12 -0.19 -2.93
N PHE A 16 16.95 0.11 -3.51
CA PHE A 16 16.23 -0.75 -4.47
C PHE A 16 15.98 -2.21 -4.01
N ASN A 17 15.83 -2.44 -2.70
CA ASN A 17 15.53 -3.74 -2.11
C ASN A 17 14.31 -3.65 -1.15
N TRP A 18 13.85 -4.79 -0.63
CA TRP A 18 12.65 -4.85 0.23
C TRP A 18 12.83 -4.13 1.57
N ASP A 19 14.01 -4.25 2.18
CA ASP A 19 14.33 -3.59 3.45
C ASP A 19 14.39 -2.06 3.26
N ALA A 20 15.04 -1.59 2.19
CA ALA A 20 15.09 -0.18 1.84
C ALA A 20 13.69 0.39 1.52
N LEU A 21 12.79 -0.41 0.93
CA LEU A 21 11.40 -0.03 0.73
C LEU A 21 10.68 0.13 2.07
N PHE A 22 10.85 -0.84 2.98
CA PHE A 22 10.27 -0.78 4.31
C PHE A 22 10.77 0.45 5.07
N ASP A 23 12.08 0.69 5.09
CA ASP A 23 12.69 1.84 5.76
C ASP A 23 12.13 3.16 5.24
N CYS A 24 12.02 3.32 3.91
CA CYS A 24 11.47 4.54 3.31
C CYS A 24 9.95 4.69 3.52
N LEU A 25 9.20 3.62 3.77
CA LEU A 25 7.78 3.71 4.12
C LEU A 25 7.58 3.98 5.61
N CYS A 26 8.54 3.63 6.45
CA CYS A 26 8.53 3.90 7.90
C CYS A 26 9.14 5.27 8.25
N ASP A 27 9.91 5.86 7.35
CA ASP A 27 10.46 7.20 7.47
C ASP A 27 10.06 8.02 6.24
N LEU A 28 9.05 8.87 6.39
CA LEU A 28 8.58 9.82 5.37
C LEU A 28 8.88 11.26 5.77
N SER A 29 9.92 11.48 6.59
CA SER A 29 10.25 12.78 7.19
C SER A 29 10.56 13.89 6.17
N TRP A 30 10.83 13.54 4.91
CA TRP A 30 11.00 14.52 3.82
C TRP A 30 9.68 15.08 3.27
N LEU A 31 8.53 14.49 3.60
CA LEU A 31 7.21 15.03 3.28
C LEU A 31 6.79 16.06 4.33
N GLU A 32 5.81 16.90 3.99
CA GLU A 32 5.25 17.86 4.96
C GLU A 32 4.63 17.15 6.16
N ALA A 33 4.76 17.73 7.36
CA ALA A 33 4.20 17.16 8.58
C ALA A 33 2.70 16.85 8.42
N ASP A 34 2.25 15.77 9.07
CA ASP A 34 0.86 15.30 9.03
C ASP A 34 0.33 14.94 7.62
N THR A 35 1.22 14.69 6.65
CA THR A 35 0.81 14.23 5.30
C THR A 35 0.08 12.88 5.36
N ARG A 36 -1.07 12.81 4.68
CA ARG A 36 -1.77 11.56 4.37
C ARG A 36 -1.29 11.00 3.04
N VAL A 37 -0.62 9.86 3.08
CA VAL A 37 -0.15 9.13 1.91
C VAL A 37 -1.14 8.02 1.56
N VAL A 38 -1.66 8.05 0.33
CA VAL A 38 -2.58 7.02 -0.18
C VAL A 38 -1.92 6.31 -1.36
N LEU A 39 -1.61 5.03 -1.19
CA LEU A 39 -1.11 4.15 -2.24
C LEU A 39 -2.29 3.41 -2.85
N ARG A 40 -2.77 3.90 -3.99
CA ARG A 40 -3.86 3.27 -4.75
C ARG A 40 -3.30 2.41 -5.87
N HIS A 41 -3.58 1.11 -5.79
CA HIS A 41 -3.29 0.17 -6.85
C HIS A 41 -4.49 0.07 -7.79
N GLU A 42 -4.24 0.13 -9.09
CA GLU A 42 -5.27 -0.13 -10.10
C GLU A 42 -5.50 -1.63 -10.31
N ASP A 43 -4.44 -2.42 -10.14
CA ASP A 43 -4.45 -3.88 -10.18
C ASP A 43 -3.47 -4.45 -9.14
N THR A 44 -3.63 -5.73 -8.82
CA THR A 44 -2.64 -6.45 -8.04
C THR A 44 -1.32 -6.46 -8.81
N PRO A 45 -0.20 -6.01 -8.22
CA PRO A 45 1.06 -5.92 -8.94
C PRO A 45 1.46 -7.29 -9.49
N ALA A 46 1.70 -7.34 -10.80
CA ALA A 46 2.15 -8.53 -11.52
C ALA A 46 3.61 -8.85 -11.17
N LEU A 47 3.81 -9.35 -9.95
CA LEU A 47 5.09 -9.82 -9.42
C LEU A 47 5.09 -11.36 -9.40
N PRO A 48 6.27 -11.99 -9.46
CA PRO A 48 6.40 -13.42 -9.18
C PRO A 48 5.78 -13.74 -7.81
N ALA A 49 5.12 -14.89 -7.65
CA ALA A 49 4.34 -15.22 -6.46
C ALA A 49 5.09 -15.03 -5.12
N GLY A 50 6.39 -15.36 -5.08
CA GLY A 50 7.23 -15.11 -3.92
C GLY A 50 7.39 -13.61 -3.59
N ASN A 51 7.55 -12.77 -4.60
CA ASN A 51 7.75 -11.33 -4.47
C ASN A 51 6.45 -10.60 -4.12
N THR A 52 5.29 -11.07 -4.60
CA THR A 52 3.99 -10.50 -4.23
C THR A 52 3.76 -10.60 -2.73
N ARG A 53 4.07 -11.74 -2.12
CA ARG A 53 3.96 -11.93 -0.67
C ARG A 53 4.86 -10.97 0.11
N HIS A 54 6.10 -10.80 -0.34
CA HIS A 54 7.05 -9.90 0.31
C HIS A 54 6.59 -8.45 0.19
N TYR A 55 6.10 -8.05 -0.99
CA TYR A 55 5.55 -6.71 -1.20
C TYR A 55 4.38 -6.40 -0.26
N LEU A 56 3.40 -7.28 -0.18
CA LEU A 56 2.25 -7.11 0.71
C LEU A 56 2.67 -7.09 2.18
N LYS A 57 3.65 -7.92 2.57
CA LYS A 57 4.20 -7.94 3.94
C LYS A 57 4.85 -6.60 4.29
N VAL A 58 5.70 -6.06 3.42
CA VAL A 58 6.36 -4.75 3.63
C VAL A 58 5.33 -3.64 3.78
N LEU A 59 4.29 -3.60 2.94
CA LEU A 59 3.22 -2.61 3.06
C LEU A 59 2.46 -2.73 4.38
N SER A 60 2.09 -3.96 4.77
CA SER A 60 1.38 -4.21 6.03
C SER A 60 2.20 -3.78 7.24
N ASP A 61 3.48 -4.18 7.28
CA ASP A 61 4.37 -3.87 8.40
C ASP A 61 4.61 -2.35 8.51
N ALA A 62 4.75 -1.67 7.37
CA ALA A 62 4.89 -0.22 7.36
C ALA A 62 3.63 0.46 7.92
N ILE A 63 2.43 0.07 7.49
CA ILE A 63 1.16 0.61 8.03
C ILE A 63 1.08 0.39 9.54
N ASP A 64 1.42 -0.80 10.02
CA ASP A 64 1.35 -1.14 11.44
C ASP A 64 2.34 -0.30 12.28
N SER A 65 3.49 0.06 11.72
CA SER A 65 4.45 0.95 12.39
C SER A 65 3.85 2.34 12.69
N TRP A 66 2.93 2.83 11.85
CA TRP A 66 2.30 4.14 12.00
C TRP A 66 1.08 4.14 12.94
N ARG A 67 0.39 3.00 13.12
CA ARG A 67 -0.85 2.90 13.92
C ARG A 67 -0.70 3.32 15.40
N GLY A 68 0.52 3.31 15.94
CA GLY A 68 0.81 3.69 17.33
C GLY A 68 1.30 5.13 17.54
N SER A 69 1.45 5.93 16.48
CA SER A 69 2.06 7.27 16.54
C SER A 69 1.10 8.36 16.06
N PRO A 70 0.09 8.74 16.87
CA PRO A 70 -0.84 9.82 16.51
C PRO A 70 -0.11 11.16 16.34
N GLY A 71 -0.38 11.89 15.25
CA GLY A 71 0.31 13.16 14.90
C GLY A 71 1.55 12.98 14.03
N ARG A 72 1.74 11.80 13.44
CA ARG A 72 2.69 11.59 12.33
C ARG A 72 1.92 11.28 11.04
N HIS A 73 2.65 11.23 9.92
CA HIS A 73 2.12 10.84 8.62
C HIS A 73 1.26 9.58 8.71
N THR A 74 0.24 9.50 7.88
CA THR A 74 -0.61 8.31 7.76
C THR A 74 -0.40 7.66 6.42
N ILE A 75 -0.35 6.32 6.39
CA ILE A 75 -0.26 5.54 5.16
C ILE A 75 -1.50 4.68 5.03
N GLU A 76 -2.16 4.82 3.90
CA GLU A 76 -3.30 3.99 3.50
C GLU A 76 -2.97 3.30 2.18
N VAL A 77 -3.26 2.00 2.11
CA VAL A 77 -3.05 1.20 0.89
C VAL A 77 -4.39 0.66 0.43
N ILE A 78 -4.72 0.91 -0.83
CA ILE A 78 -6.00 0.55 -1.44
C ILE A 78 -5.70 -0.32 -2.66
N PHE A 79 -6.10 -1.58 -2.58
CA PHE A 79 -6.15 -2.48 -3.73
C PHE A 79 -7.54 -2.43 -4.37
N PRO A 80 -7.66 -2.73 -5.67
CA PRO A 80 -8.97 -2.87 -6.27
C PRO A 80 -9.73 -3.98 -5.55
N ASP A 81 -11.04 -3.79 -5.36
CA ASP A 81 -11.93 -4.89 -4.99
C ASP A 81 -11.72 -5.98 -6.04
N ALA A 82 -11.27 -7.16 -5.63
CA ALA A 82 -11.22 -8.32 -6.50
C ALA A 82 -12.67 -8.61 -6.88
N GLY A 83 -13.11 -8.05 -8.01
CA GLY A 83 -14.47 -7.55 -8.16
C GLY A 83 -15.51 -8.44 -7.51
N THR A 84 -16.37 -7.83 -6.71
CA THR A 84 -17.72 -8.34 -6.44
C THR A 84 -18.28 -8.92 -7.74
N THR A 85 -18.14 -10.24 -7.92
CA THR A 85 -18.99 -10.99 -8.83
C THR A 85 -20.39 -10.75 -8.29
N ALA A 86 -21.25 -10.27 -9.18
CA ALA A 86 -22.59 -9.85 -8.87
C ALA A 86 -23.23 -10.77 -7.82
N ARG A 87 -23.59 -10.20 -6.68
CA ARG A 87 -24.54 -10.82 -5.76
C ARG A 87 -25.84 -10.96 -6.56
N THR A 88 -26.08 -12.11 -7.18
CA THR A 88 -27.39 -12.48 -7.70
C THR A 88 -28.28 -12.67 -6.48
N ASN A 89 -28.84 -11.56 -5.98
CA ASN A 89 -29.96 -11.64 -5.07
C ASN A 89 -31.10 -12.22 -5.90
N GLY A 90 -31.34 -13.52 -5.72
CA GLY A 90 -32.52 -14.18 -6.23
C GLY A 90 -33.73 -13.49 -5.63
N THR A 91 -34.35 -12.61 -6.40
CA THR A 91 -35.72 -12.20 -6.19
C THR A 91 -36.56 -13.46 -6.27
N LYS A 92 -36.99 -13.99 -5.13
CA LYS A 92 -38.06 -14.99 -5.09
C LYS A 92 -39.27 -14.39 -5.82
N PRO A 93 -39.88 -15.08 -6.79
CA PRO A 93 -41.15 -14.65 -7.33
C PRO A 93 -42.18 -14.72 -6.20
N VAL A 94 -42.86 -13.60 -5.97
CA VAL A 94 -44.08 -13.58 -5.17
C VAL A 94 -45.16 -14.32 -5.97
N THR A 95 -45.76 -15.33 -5.35
CA THR A 95 -47.05 -15.90 -5.74
C THR A 95 -47.83 -16.11 -4.45
#